data_AF-A0A5C4JC72-F1
#
_entry.id   AF-A0A5C4JC72-F1
#
_cell.length_a   1.000
_cell.length_b   1.000
_cell.length_c   1.000
_cell.angle_alpha   90.00
_cell.angle_beta   90.00
_cell.angle_gamma   90.00
#
_symmetry.space_group_name_H-M   'P 1'
#
loop_
_entity.id
_entity.type
_entity.pdbx_description
1 polymer ?
#
loop_
_entity_poly.entity_id
_entity_poly.type
_entity_poly.pdbx_seq_one_letter_code
_entity_poly.pdbx_strand_id
1 'polypeptide(L)'
;MRLVVEADDYEEAVRFYRDVLGGVQELQLHQDDGARVTILDVGRATLEISSPEQVAMIDRVEAGRRISPRLRVAFEVTDAQAVTGDLVQAGTELLAPP
;
A
#
# COMPACT_ATOMS: atom_id res chain seq x y z
N MET A 1 1.90 11.93 0.98
CA MET A 1 1.49 11.02 -0.11
C MET A 1 2.25 9.73 0.04
N ARG A 2 1.60 8.59 -0.18
CA ARG A 2 2.24 7.26 -0.15
C ARG A 2 2.02 6.55 -1.48
N LEU A 3 3.08 5.93 -1.99
CA LEU A 3 3.00 4.96 -3.08
C LEU A 3 3.10 3.56 -2.49
N VAL A 4 2.06 2.75 -2.68
CA VAL A 4 2.07 1.34 -2.30
C VAL A 4 2.31 0.50 -3.55
N VAL A 5 3.26 -0.41 -3.46
CA VAL A 5 3.68 -1.31 -4.54
C VAL A 5 3.56 -2.75 -4.06
N GLU A 6 2.76 -3.55 -4.77
CA GLU A 6 2.84 -5.00 -4.68
C GLU A 6 4.05 -5.50 -5.47
N ALA A 7 5.01 -6.09 -4.77
CA ALA A 7 6.25 -6.59 -5.35
C ALA A 7 6.25 -8.12 -5.37
N ASP A 8 6.27 -8.72 -6.56
CA ASP A 8 6.34 -10.17 -6.74
C ASP A 8 7.65 -10.74 -6.13
N ASP A 9 8.76 -10.01 -6.26
CA ASP A 9 10.01 -10.26 -5.54
C ASP A 9 10.20 -9.17 -4.48
N TYR A 10 9.57 -9.40 -3.32
CA TYR A 10 9.59 -8.48 -2.19
C TYR A 10 11.01 -8.22 -1.68
N GLU A 11 11.82 -9.26 -1.54
CA GLU A 11 13.17 -9.15 -0.98
C GLU A 11 14.09 -8.34 -1.89
N GLU A 12 14.04 -8.58 -3.20
CA GLU A 12 14.82 -7.81 -4.16
C GLU A 12 14.39 -6.34 -4.19
N ALA A 13 13.08 -6.07 -4.13
CA ALA A 13 12.56 -4.71 -4.08
C ALA A 13 13.04 -3.97 -2.80
N VAL A 14 12.94 -4.61 -1.64
CA VAL A 14 13.43 -4.03 -0.37
C VAL A 14 14.93 -3.80 -0.44
N ARG A 15 15.72 -4.79 -0.88
CA ARG A 15 17.18 -4.66 -1.03
C ARG A 15 17.53 -3.49 -1.95
N PHE A 16 16.85 -3.35 -3.09
CA PHE A 16 17.12 -2.28 -4.03
C PHE A 16 16.78 -0.90 -3.45
N TYR A 17 15.55 -0.70 -2.97
CA TYR A 17 15.10 0.63 -2.54
C TYR A 17 15.67 1.05 -1.18
N ARG A 18 15.91 0.12 -0.26
CA ARG A 18 16.52 0.41 1.04
C ARG A 18 18.04 0.45 0.94
N ASP A 19 18.67 -0.61 0.44
CA ASP A 19 20.12 -0.79 0.57
C ASP A 19 20.91 -0.16 -0.59
N VAL A 20 20.39 -0.18 -1.82
CA VAL A 20 21.06 0.41 -2.98
C VAL A 20 20.73 1.89 -3.15
N LEU A 21 19.43 2.23 -3.12
CA LEU A 21 18.98 3.61 -3.27
C LEU A 21 19.17 4.44 -1.99
N GLY A 22 19.18 3.80 -0.81
CA GLY A 22 19.35 4.46 0.48
C GLY A 22 18.05 4.97 1.11
N GLY A 23 16.89 4.37 0.77
CA GLY A 23 15.63 4.68 1.41
C GLY A 23 15.66 4.37 2.91
N VAL A 24 15.12 5.29 3.73
CA VAL A 24 15.15 5.15 5.20
C VAL A 24 13.98 4.30 5.64
N GLN A 25 14.25 3.19 6.34
CA GLN A 25 13.18 2.30 6.81
C GLN A 25 12.45 2.92 8.01
N GLU A 26 11.15 3.17 7.84
CA GLU A 26 10.25 3.68 8.88
C GLU A 26 9.55 2.53 9.62
N LEU A 27 9.16 1.49 8.89
CA LEU A 27 8.46 0.34 9.43
C LEU A 27 8.78 -0.92 8.62
N GLN A 28 8.87 -2.05 9.31
CA GLN A 28 8.89 -3.36 8.68
C GLN A 28 8.08 -4.34 9.52
N LEU A 29 7.14 -5.03 8.87
CA LEU A 29 6.31 -6.04 9.49
C LEU A 29 6.38 -7.34 8.69
N HIS A 30 6.51 -8.44 9.42
CA HIS A 30 6.41 -9.79 8.90
C HIS A 30 5.28 -10.47 9.67
N GLN A 31 4.33 -11.00 8.93
CA GLN A 31 3.23 -11.78 9.47
C GLN A 31 3.39 -13.24 9.05
N ASP A 32 2.58 -14.09 9.66
CA ASP A 32 2.50 -15.50 9.26
C ASP A 32 2.07 -15.61 7.79
N ASP A 33 2.31 -16.79 7.19
CA ASP A 33 1.93 -17.12 5.80
C ASP A 33 2.59 -16.27 4.70
N GLY A 34 3.70 -15.59 4.99
CA GLY A 34 4.51 -14.89 3.99
C GLY A 34 4.06 -13.45 3.69
N ALA A 35 3.05 -12.94 4.42
CA ALA A 35 2.61 -11.56 4.34
C ALA A 35 3.67 -10.61 4.94
N ARG A 36 4.22 -9.72 4.11
CA ARG A 36 5.28 -8.79 4.49
C ARG A 36 5.01 -7.39 3.96
N VAL A 37 5.40 -6.39 4.74
CA VAL A 37 5.38 -4.98 4.31
C VAL A 37 6.59 -4.23 4.86
N THR A 38 7.20 -3.40 4.02
CA THR A 38 8.24 -2.44 4.40
C THR A 38 7.83 -1.04 3.95
N ILE A 39 7.88 -0.07 4.85
CA ILE A 39 7.64 1.34 4.55
C ILE A 39 8.96 2.08 4.62
N LEU A 40 9.30 2.78 3.55
CA LEU A 40 10.48 3.60 3.41
C LEU A 40 10.10 5.07 3.28
N ASP A 41 10.79 5.96 4.00
CA ASP A 41 10.84 7.37 3.67
C ASP A 41 11.76 7.57 2.44
N VAL A 42 11.20 8.21 1.41
CA VAL A 42 11.87 8.56 0.15
C VAL A 42 11.77 10.06 -0.14
N GLY A 43 11.69 10.89 0.91
CA GLY A 43 11.72 12.35 0.87
C GLY A 43 10.33 12.97 0.99
N ARG A 44 9.75 13.42 -0.13
CA ARG A 44 8.41 14.07 -0.10
C ARG A 44 7.25 13.06 -0.02
N ALA A 45 7.56 11.77 -0.03
CA ALA A 45 6.61 10.69 -0.05
C ALA A 45 7.16 9.47 0.70
N THR A 46 6.27 8.54 1.01
CA THR A 46 6.65 7.22 1.50
C THR A 46 6.44 6.17 0.42
N LEU A 47 7.36 5.21 0.35
CA LEU A 47 7.25 4.00 -0.48
C LEU A 47 6.90 2.83 0.42
N GLU A 48 5.74 2.23 0.20
CA GLU A 48 5.30 1.01 0.89
C GLU A 48 5.42 -0.17 -0.08
N ILE A 49 6.31 -1.10 0.23
CA ILE A 49 6.54 -2.32 -0.53
C ILE A 49 5.81 -3.44 0.20
N SER A 50 4.87 -4.09 -0.47
CA SER A 50 4.05 -5.17 0.11
C SER A 50 4.21 -6.44 -0.71
N SER A 51 4.32 -7.59 -0.03
CA SER A 51 4.32 -8.89 -0.71
C SER A 51 2.92 -9.21 -1.29
N PRO A 52 2.80 -10.11 -2.28
CA PRO A 52 1.50 -10.52 -2.81
C PRO A 52 0.58 -11.10 -1.74
N GLU A 53 1.15 -11.83 -0.77
CA GLU A 53 0.42 -12.41 0.37
C GLU A 53 -0.15 -11.32 1.28
N GLN A 54 0.60 -10.24 1.54
CA GLN A 54 0.13 -9.08 2.30
C GLN A 54 -1.05 -8.41 1.59
N VAL A 55 -0.95 -8.17 0.29
CA VAL A 55 -2.03 -7.54 -0.49
C VAL A 55 -3.27 -8.44 -0.53
N ALA A 56 -3.09 -9.75 -0.72
CA ALA A 56 -4.18 -10.71 -0.71
C ALA A 56 -4.86 -10.82 0.67
N MET A 57 -4.09 -10.71 1.75
CA MET A 57 -4.62 -10.65 3.11
C MET A 57 -5.50 -9.41 3.31
N ILE A 58 -4.99 -8.23 2.94
CA ILE A 58 -5.71 -6.96 3.05
C ILE A 58 -7.01 -7.01 2.24
N ASP A 59 -6.95 -7.42 0.97
CA ASP A 59 -8.12 -7.55 0.09
C ASP A 59 -9.20 -8.47 0.67
N ARG A 60 -8.79 -9.57 1.32
CA ARG A 60 -9.72 -10.50 1.98
C ARG A 60 -10.40 -9.86 3.19
N VAL A 61 -9.67 -9.08 3.99
CA VAL A 61 -10.19 -8.42 5.18
C VAL A 61 -11.10 -7.24 4.81
N GLU A 62 -10.69 -6.41 3.84
CA GLU A 62 -11.36 -5.14 3.52
C GLU A 62 -12.50 -5.31 2.51
N ALA A 63 -12.36 -6.21 1.53
CA ALA A 63 -13.32 -6.37 0.44
C ALA A 63 -13.85 -7.79 0.26
N GLY A 64 -13.31 -8.77 1.00
CA GLY A 64 -13.68 -10.19 0.87
C GLY A 64 -13.28 -10.83 -0.47
N ARG A 65 -12.59 -10.10 -1.35
CA ARG A 65 -12.19 -10.55 -2.69
C ARG A 65 -10.96 -9.77 -3.16
N ARG A 66 -10.21 -10.35 -4.11
CA ARG A 66 -9.07 -9.67 -4.74
C ARG A 66 -9.56 -8.46 -5.54
N ILE A 67 -9.11 -7.27 -5.17
CA ILE A 67 -9.45 -5.99 -5.82
C ILE A 67 -8.24 -5.08 -6.03
N SER A 68 -7.18 -5.24 -5.24
CA SER A 68 -6.10 -4.26 -5.22
C SER A 68 -5.25 -4.35 -6.49
N PRO A 69 -5.07 -3.21 -7.20
CA PRO A 69 -4.09 -3.12 -8.26
C PRO A 69 -2.68 -3.16 -7.69
N ARG A 70 -1.70 -3.47 -8.54
CA ARG A 70 -0.28 -3.55 -8.16
C ARG A 70 0.27 -2.24 -7.61
N LEU A 71 -0.23 -1.10 -8.10
CA LEU A 71 0.18 0.23 -7.68
C LEU A 71 -1.02 0.97 -7.09
N ARG A 72 -0.86 1.54 -5.90
CA ARG A 72 -1.88 2.36 -5.24
C ARG A 72 -1.24 3.65 -4.77
N VAL A 73 -1.92 4.77 -5.00
CA VAL A 73 -1.52 6.07 -4.48
C VAL A 73 -2.48 6.44 -3.37
N ALA A 74 -1.94 6.69 -2.17
CA ALA A 74 -2.73 7.11 -1.02
C ALA A 74 -2.43 8.58 -0.68
N PHE A 75 -3.51 9.33 -0.52
CA PHE A 75 -3.49 10.71 -0.07
C PHE A 75 -4.07 10.78 1.33
N GLU A 76 -3.37 11.50 2.21
CA GLU A 76 -3.92 11.85 3.51
C GLU A 76 -4.99 12.92 3.32
N VAL A 77 -6.15 12.69 3.93
CA VAL A 77 -7.29 13.60 3.91
C VAL A 77 -7.82 13.75 5.32
N THR A 78 -8.39 14.91 5.63
CA THR A 78 -8.86 15.22 6.98
C THR A 78 -10.06 14.36 7.40
N ASP A 79 -10.91 13.98 6.45
CA ASP A 79 -12.09 13.13 6.67
C ASP A 79 -12.22 12.13 5.52
N ALA A 80 -11.83 10.87 5.77
CA ALA A 80 -11.84 9.83 4.75
C ALA A 80 -13.27 9.50 4.29
N GLN A 81 -14.25 9.52 5.19
CA GLN A 81 -15.63 9.19 4.87
C GLN A 81 -16.28 10.26 4.00
N ALA A 82 -16.13 11.54 4.37
CA ALA A 82 -16.67 12.65 3.60
C ALA A 82 -16.01 12.73 2.20
N VAL A 83 -14.68 12.68 2.13
CA VAL A 83 -13.97 12.77 0.85
C VAL A 83 -14.28 11.58 -0.07
N THR A 84 -14.47 10.38 0.49
CA THR A 84 -14.91 9.21 -0.30
C THR A 84 -16.29 9.47 -0.92
N GLY A 85 -17.23 10.05 -0.15
CA GLY A 85 -18.54 10.46 -0.65
C GLY A 85 -18.42 11.43 -1.84
N ASP A 86 -17.64 12.49 -1.68
CA ASP A 86 -17.42 13.50 -2.73
C ASP A 86 -16.83 12.89 -4.01
N LEU A 87 -15.84 11.99 -3.89
CA LEU A 87 -15.23 11.30 -5.03
C LEU A 87 -16.23 10.39 -5.75
N VAL A 88 -17.07 9.66 -5.03
CA VAL A 88 -18.12 8.83 -5.63
C VAL A 88 -19.16 9.69 -6.35
N GLN A 89 -19.58 10.81 -5.75
CA GLN A 89 -20.50 11.76 -6.41
C GLN A 89 -19.88 12.37 -7.67
N ALA A 90 -18.56 12.54 -7.72
CA ALA A 90 -17.84 12.97 -8.91
C ALA A 90 -17.67 11.87 -9.99
N GLY A 91 -18.20 10.67 -9.77
CA GLY A 91 -18.23 9.59 -10.76
C GLY A 91 -17.17 8.50 -10.57
N THR A 92 -16.50 8.44 -9.41
CA THR A 92 -15.50 7.41 -9.11
C THR A 92 -16.16 6.10 -8.65
N GLU A 93 -15.63 4.95 -9.07
CA GLU A 93 -16.06 3.65 -8.55
C GLU A 93 -15.48 3.43 -7.14
N LEU A 94 -16.35 3.08 -6.19
CA LEU A 94 -15.93 2.70 -4.83
C LEU A 94 -15.55 1.22 -4.78
N LEU A 95 -14.29 0.94 -4.47
CA LEU A 95 -13.80 -0.44 -4.33
C LEU A 95 -14.00 -1.01 -2.92
N ALA A 96 -13.73 -0.21 -1.89
CA ALA A 96 -13.93 -0.53 -0.47
C ALA A 96 -14.24 0.75 0.32
N PRO A 97 -15.21 0.74 1.24
CA PRO A 97 -15.49 1.88 2.10
C PRO A 97 -14.41 2.01 3.22
N PRO A 98 -14.14 3.22 3.72
CA PRO A 98 -13.29 3.46 4.88
C PRO A 98 -13.92 2.96 6.20
#